data_AF-A0A344LFB7-F1
#
_entry.id   AF-A0A344LFB7-F1
#
_cell.length_a   1.000
_cell.length_b   1.000
_cell.length_c   1.000
_cell.angle_alpha   90.00
_cell.angle_beta   90.00
_cell.angle_gamma   90.00
#
_symmetry.space_group_name_H-M   'P 1'
#
loop_
_entity.id
_entity.type
_entity.pdbx_description
1 polymer ?
#
loop_
_entity_poly.entity_id
_entity_poly.type
_entity_poly.pdbx_seq_one_letter_code
_entity_poly.pdbx_strand_id
1 'polypeptide(L)'
;MLRRAIERVREERRRRHRRRWFAGLVAGVLLAAGALAGGLLIGQPELTEPVFSAASGDGVHLTARFLPAPGWTRFDVEVAGVSWGERCRLVVTDSAGVEHEAGSWAASEKATRFGGAVLVPLNEVRAISVRGHGDRELVRAGRA
;
A
#
# COMPACT_ATOMS: atom_id res chain seq x y z
N MET A 1 3.29 74.42 29.96
CA MET A 1 2.72 73.30 30.75
C MET A 1 2.03 72.22 29.87
N LEU A 2 1.45 72.53 28.70
CA LEU A 2 0.76 71.55 27.83
C LEU A 2 1.67 70.60 27.00
N ARG A 3 2.96 70.89 26.84
CA ARG A 3 3.88 70.02 26.08
C ARG A 3 4.15 68.66 26.74
N ARG A 4 4.02 68.56 28.06
CA ARG A 4 4.29 67.30 28.80
C ARG A 4 3.13 66.29 28.76
N ALA A 5 1.92 66.71 28.39
CA ALA A 5 0.76 65.82 28.31
C ALA A 5 0.73 64.99 27.02
N ILE A 6 1.33 65.49 25.94
CA ILE A 6 1.29 64.85 24.61
C ILE A 6 2.27 63.67 24.53
N GLU A 7 3.39 63.74 25.25
CA GLU A 7 4.40 62.66 25.26
C GLU A 7 3.92 61.41 26.01
N ARG A 8 3.22 61.57 27.15
CA ARG A 8 2.74 60.42 27.94
C ARG A 8 1.74 59.54 27.18
N VAL A 9 0.93 60.11 26.30
CA VAL A 9 -0.11 59.36 25.58
C VAL A 9 0.46 58.50 24.43
N ARG A 10 1.66 58.80 23.91
CA ARG A 10 2.26 58.03 22.79
C ARG A 10 2.91 56.71 23.23
N GLU A 11 3.44 56.61 24.44
CA GLU A 11 4.03 55.36 24.94
C GLU A 11 2.99 54.30 25.31
N GLU A 12 1.85 54.71 25.86
CA GLU A 12 0.76 53.79 26.25
C GLU A 12 0.10 53.13 25.04
N ARG A 13 -0.06 53.87 23.93
CA ARG A 13 -0.61 53.34 22.67
C ARG A 13 0.33 52.33 22.02
N ARG A 14 1.66 52.59 22.03
CA ARG A 14 2.66 51.66 21.46
C ARG A 14 2.75 50.36 22.24
N ARG A 15 2.69 50.38 23.58
CA ARG A 15 2.71 49.14 24.39
C ARG A 15 1.48 48.26 24.14
N ARG A 16 0.28 48.85 24.06
CA ARG A 16 -0.95 48.10 23.75
C ARG A 16 -0.96 47.57 22.31
N HIS A 17 -0.49 48.35 21.34
CA HIS A 17 -0.42 47.92 19.95
C HIS A 17 0.62 46.82 19.74
N ARG A 18 1.80 46.96 20.36
CA ARG A 18 2.88 45.96 20.33
C ARG A 18 2.45 44.65 21.02
N ARG A 19 1.75 44.71 22.15
CA ARG A 19 1.22 43.52 22.85
C ARG A 19 0.14 42.80 22.04
N ARG A 20 -0.72 43.53 21.32
CA ARG A 20 -1.72 42.95 20.40
C ARG A 20 -1.08 42.33 19.16
N TRP A 21 -0.04 42.96 18.62
CA TRP A 21 0.76 42.43 17.50
C TRP A 21 1.50 41.14 17.88
N PHE A 22 2.17 41.12 19.05
CA PHE A 22 2.85 39.92 19.55
C PHE A 22 1.88 38.78 19.87
N ALA A 23 0.69 39.08 20.40
CA ALA A 23 -0.34 38.07 20.62
C ALA A 23 -0.84 37.43 19.30
N GLY A 24 -0.96 38.22 18.23
CA GLY A 24 -1.30 37.71 16.90
C GLY A 24 -0.23 36.77 16.32
N LEU A 25 1.05 37.08 16.51
CA LEU A 25 2.16 36.24 16.04
C LEU A 25 2.21 34.87 16.74
N VAL A 26 1.99 34.82 18.06
CA VAL A 26 2.00 33.55 18.82
C VAL A 26 0.85 32.64 18.40
N ALA A 27 -0.35 33.19 18.19
CA ALA A 27 -1.50 32.43 17.73
C ALA A 27 -1.29 31.83 16.33
N GLY A 28 -0.65 32.57 15.41
CA GLY A 28 -0.33 32.08 14.07
C GLY A 28 0.65 30.90 14.06
N VAL A 29 1.68 30.94 14.91
CA VAL A 29 2.67 29.85 15.01
C VAL A 29 2.05 28.56 15.54
N LEU A 30 1.16 28.63 16.54
CA LEU A 30 0.48 27.45 17.09
C LEU A 30 -0.45 26.78 16.07
N LEU A 31 -1.16 27.57 15.25
CA LEU A 31 -2.02 27.05 14.20
C LEU A 31 -1.22 26.37 13.06
N ALA A 32 -0.09 26.97 12.66
CA ALA A 32 0.77 26.39 11.62
C ALA A 32 1.44 25.07 12.07
N ALA A 33 1.87 24.99 13.34
CA ALA A 33 2.45 23.77 13.91
C ALA A 33 1.42 22.63 14.03
N GLY A 34 0.17 22.95 14.41
CA GLY A 34 -0.91 21.97 14.46
C GLY A 34 -1.28 21.40 13.08
N ALA A 35 -1.29 22.24 12.04
CA ALA A 35 -1.57 21.79 10.67
C ALA A 35 -0.48 20.85 10.12
N LEU A 36 0.79 21.12 10.42
CA LEU A 36 1.91 20.25 10.01
C LEU A 36 1.94 18.93 10.79
N ALA A 37 1.60 18.94 12.09
CA ALA A 37 1.50 17.72 12.90
C ALA A 37 0.29 16.84 12.50
N GLY A 38 -0.83 17.46 12.12
CA GLY A 38 -2.03 16.74 11.68
C GLY A 38 -1.87 16.09 10.30
N GLY A 39 -1.16 16.74 9.36
CA GLY A 39 -0.97 16.22 8.00
C GLY A 39 -0.12 14.96 7.92
N LEU A 40 0.84 14.77 8.84
CA LEU A 40 1.75 13.61 8.82
C LEU A 40 1.08 12.31 9.32
N LEU A 41 0.06 12.42 10.17
CA LEU A 41 -0.63 11.25 10.74
C LEU A 41 -1.69 10.66 9.78
N ILE A 42 -2.18 11.44 8.82
CA ILE A 42 -3.24 11.03 7.87
C ILE A 42 -2.66 10.41 6.59
N GLY A 43 -1.34 10.52 6.40
CA GLY A 43 -0.66 10.16 5.15
C GLY A 43 0.10 8.83 5.15
N GLN A 44 -0.18 7.89 6.06
CA GLN A 44 0.38 6.54 5.90
C GLN A 44 -0.42 5.83 4.80
N PRO A 45 0.15 5.58 3.60
CA PRO A 45 -0.47 4.62 2.70
C PRO A 45 -0.52 3.31 3.47
N GLU A 46 -1.72 2.85 3.79
CA GLU A 46 -1.95 1.45 4.08
C GLU A 46 -1.35 0.70 2.89
N LEU A 47 -0.17 0.11 3.09
CA LEU A 47 0.39 -0.88 2.16
C LEU A 47 -0.50 -2.11 2.31
N THR A 48 -1.74 -2.03 1.85
CA THR A 48 -2.65 -3.17 1.80
C THR A 48 -2.00 -4.17 0.87
N GLU A 49 -1.41 -5.23 1.45
CA GLU A 49 -0.89 -6.36 0.71
C GLU A 49 -2.02 -6.93 -0.14
N PRO A 50 -1.97 -6.81 -1.48
CA PRO A 50 -3.07 -7.27 -2.28
C PRO A 50 -3.18 -8.79 -2.18
N VAL A 51 -4.41 -9.23 -1.95
CA VAL A 51 -4.78 -10.64 -1.91
C VAL A 51 -5.51 -10.98 -3.20
N PHE A 52 -5.00 -11.96 -3.92
CA PHE A 52 -5.63 -12.55 -5.09
C PHE A 52 -6.28 -13.86 -4.68
N SER A 53 -7.59 -13.99 -4.88
CA SER A 53 -8.32 -15.23 -4.58
C SER A 53 -9.22 -15.60 -5.73
N ALA A 54 -9.29 -16.89 -6.04
CA ALA A 54 -10.18 -17.44 -7.05
C ALA A 54 -10.53 -18.90 -6.76
N ALA A 55 -11.64 -19.33 -7.34
CA ALA A 55 -12.08 -20.73 -7.38
C ALA A 55 -12.47 -21.06 -8.81
N SER A 56 -12.08 -22.24 -9.31
CA SER A 56 -12.54 -22.76 -10.59
C SER A 56 -13.79 -23.63 -10.45
N GLY A 57 -14.49 -23.87 -11.56
CA GLY A 57 -15.64 -24.79 -11.58
C GLY A 57 -15.27 -26.23 -11.24
N ASP A 58 -14.00 -26.59 -11.42
CA ASP A 58 -13.45 -27.92 -11.13
C ASP A 58 -13.02 -28.08 -9.65
N GLY A 59 -13.27 -27.07 -8.81
CA GLY A 59 -12.98 -27.10 -7.37
C GLY A 59 -11.55 -26.73 -6.99
N VAL A 60 -10.77 -26.15 -7.90
CA VAL A 60 -9.43 -25.64 -7.59
C VAL A 60 -9.55 -24.26 -6.94
N HIS A 61 -8.95 -24.09 -5.76
CA HIS A 61 -8.95 -22.85 -5.00
C HIS A 61 -7.54 -22.28 -4.94
N LEU A 62 -7.42 -20.96 -5.18
CA LEU A 62 -6.19 -20.20 -5.09
C LEU A 62 -6.39 -19.03 -4.14
N THR A 63 -5.44 -18.83 -3.22
CA THR A 63 -5.27 -17.58 -2.47
C THR A 63 -3.81 -17.20 -2.45
N ALA A 64 -3.49 -15.95 -2.80
CA ALA A 64 -2.13 -15.46 -2.88
C ALA A 64 -2.03 -14.06 -2.27
N ARG A 65 -1.13 -13.88 -1.30
CA ARG A 65 -0.77 -12.58 -0.73
C ARG A 65 0.51 -12.08 -1.37
N PHE A 66 0.52 -10.84 -1.82
CA PHE A 66 1.68 -10.22 -2.46
C PHE A 66 2.21 -9.09 -1.58
N LEU A 67 3.52 -9.10 -1.32
CA LEU A 67 4.20 -8.08 -0.53
C LEU A 67 5.15 -7.28 -1.42
N PRO A 68 5.06 -5.94 -1.41
CA PRO A 68 5.92 -5.11 -2.24
C PRO A 68 7.40 -5.28 -1.87
N ALA A 69 8.27 -5.33 -2.89
CA ALA A 69 9.71 -5.18 -2.73
C ALA A 69 10.26 -4.23 -3.82
N PRO A 70 11.43 -3.59 -3.62
CA PRO A 70 11.97 -2.65 -4.59
C PRO A 70 12.31 -3.34 -5.92
N GLY A 71 11.48 -3.13 -6.96
CA GLY A 71 11.68 -3.68 -8.31
C GLY A 71 11.24 -5.12 -8.51
N TRP A 72 10.59 -5.74 -7.53
CA TRP A 72 10.10 -7.12 -7.59
C TRP A 72 9.01 -7.35 -6.54
N THR A 73 8.42 -8.54 -6.50
CA THR A 73 7.35 -8.84 -5.53
C THR A 73 7.61 -10.15 -4.81
N ARG A 74 7.43 -10.16 -3.48
CA ARG A 74 7.31 -11.39 -2.69
C ARG A 74 5.88 -11.87 -2.69
N PHE A 75 5.68 -13.17 -2.56
CA PHE A 75 4.34 -13.72 -2.40
C PHE A 75 4.31 -14.91 -1.45
N ASP A 76 3.14 -15.13 -0.86
CA ASP A 76 2.75 -16.35 -0.16
C ASP A 76 1.46 -16.88 -0.78
N VAL A 77 1.47 -18.14 -1.19
CA VAL A 77 0.39 -18.77 -1.97
C VAL A 77 -0.10 -20.02 -1.26
N GLU A 78 -1.41 -20.23 -1.31
CA GLU A 78 -2.09 -21.46 -0.98
C GLU A 78 -2.93 -21.92 -2.17
N VAL A 79 -2.74 -23.18 -2.58
CA VAL A 79 -3.53 -23.82 -3.64
C VAL A 79 -4.12 -25.13 -3.12
N ALA A 80 -5.41 -25.33 -3.33
CA ALA A 80 -6.13 -26.55 -2.94
C ALA A 80 -6.99 -27.10 -4.08
N GLY A 81 -7.38 -28.37 -3.99
CA GLY A 81 -8.29 -29.00 -4.97
C GLY A 81 -7.64 -29.47 -6.27
N VAL A 82 -6.32 -29.40 -6.39
CA VAL A 82 -5.59 -29.95 -7.54
C VAL A 82 -5.43 -31.46 -7.41
N SER A 83 -5.47 -32.18 -8.53
CA SER A 83 -5.27 -33.63 -8.57
C SER A 83 -3.91 -34.03 -7.98
N TRP A 84 -3.90 -35.03 -7.10
CA TRP A 84 -2.68 -35.47 -6.42
C TRP A 84 -1.57 -35.85 -7.40
N GLY A 85 -0.36 -35.38 -7.15
CA GLY A 85 0.81 -35.62 -7.99
C GLY A 85 0.86 -34.79 -9.28
N GLU A 86 -0.18 -33.99 -9.60
CA GLU A 86 -0.15 -33.11 -10.78
C GLU A 86 0.98 -32.07 -10.63
N ARG A 87 1.81 -31.96 -11.67
CA ARG A 87 2.87 -30.95 -11.74
C ARG A 87 2.25 -29.61 -12.10
N CYS A 88 2.38 -28.66 -11.19
CA CYS A 88 1.80 -27.34 -11.30
C CYS A 88 2.87 -26.27 -11.39
N ARG A 89 2.49 -25.14 -11.99
CA ARG A 89 3.28 -23.91 -12.07
C ARG A 89 2.43 -22.73 -11.67
N LEU A 90 3.04 -21.80 -10.96
CA LEU A 90 2.45 -20.51 -10.63
C LEU A 90 2.94 -19.51 -11.70
N VAL A 91 2.00 -18.84 -12.35
CA VAL A 91 2.30 -17.86 -13.38
C VAL A 91 1.71 -16.52 -12.98
N VAL A 92 2.54 -15.50 -12.97
CA VAL A 92 2.15 -14.11 -12.76
C VAL A 92 2.09 -13.40 -14.10
N THR A 93 0.97 -12.77 -14.41
CA THR A 93 0.82 -11.95 -15.62
C THR A 93 0.96 -10.49 -15.22
N ASP A 94 1.87 -9.78 -15.87
CA ASP A 94 2.06 -8.35 -15.66
C ASP A 94 1.04 -7.49 -16.44
N SER A 95 1.14 -6.17 -16.29
CA SER A 95 0.26 -5.19 -16.92
C SER A 95 0.44 -5.10 -18.44
N ALA A 96 1.58 -5.57 -18.97
CA ALA A 96 1.83 -5.69 -20.41
C ALA A 96 1.30 -7.03 -20.98
N GLY A 97 0.80 -7.92 -20.12
CA GLY A 97 0.31 -9.25 -20.50
C GLY A 97 1.41 -10.30 -20.62
N VAL A 98 2.65 -9.99 -20.20
CA VAL A 98 3.75 -10.95 -20.20
C VAL A 98 3.58 -11.90 -19.01
N GLU A 99 3.79 -13.19 -19.26
CA GLU A 99 3.67 -14.24 -18.26
C GLU A 99 5.05 -14.59 -17.67
N HIS A 100 5.13 -14.58 -16.35
CA HIS A 100 6.33 -14.82 -15.56
C HIS A 100 6.11 -16.05 -14.66
N GLU A 101 6.91 -17.10 -14.85
CA GLU A 101 6.85 -18.27 -13.97
C GLU A 101 7.43 -17.92 -12.59
N ALA A 102 6.60 -18.06 -11.55
CA ALA A 102 6.92 -17.69 -10.18
C ALA A 102 7.29 -18.89 -9.29
N GLY A 103 7.03 -20.11 -9.74
CA GLY A 103 7.41 -21.34 -9.04
C GLY A 103 6.69 -22.57 -9.58
N SER A 104 7.17 -23.75 -9.19
CA SER A 104 6.58 -25.04 -9.59
C SER A 104 6.54 -26.01 -8.41
N TRP A 105 5.54 -26.90 -8.40
CA TRP A 105 5.38 -27.92 -7.37
C TRP A 105 4.64 -29.15 -7.89
N ALA A 106 4.69 -30.24 -7.13
CA ALA A 106 3.77 -31.36 -7.30
C ALA A 106 2.65 -31.23 -6.27
N ALA A 107 1.40 -31.30 -6.71
CA ALA A 107 0.24 -31.16 -5.83
C ALA A 107 0.18 -32.30 -4.80
N SER A 108 -0.16 -31.94 -3.56
CA SER A 108 -0.41 -32.91 -2.48
C SER A 108 -1.91 -33.18 -2.31
N GLU A 109 -2.30 -34.19 -1.54
CA GLU A 109 -3.72 -34.43 -1.21
C GLU A 109 -4.35 -33.26 -0.41
N LYS A 110 -3.51 -32.49 0.28
CA LYS A 110 -3.90 -31.30 1.04
C LYS A 110 -3.56 -30.03 0.26
N ALA A 111 -4.06 -28.90 0.75
CA ALA A 111 -3.64 -27.59 0.28
C ALA A 111 -2.11 -27.47 0.33
N THR A 112 -1.52 -27.00 -0.78
CA THR A 112 -0.09 -26.73 -0.88
C THR A 112 0.15 -25.26 -0.58
N ARG A 113 1.02 -24.98 0.40
CA ARG A 113 1.45 -23.63 0.75
C ARG A 113 2.92 -23.43 0.43
N PHE A 114 3.26 -22.33 -0.22
CA PHE A 114 4.64 -21.96 -0.51
C PHE A 114 4.76 -20.45 -0.68
N GLY A 115 5.95 -19.93 -0.38
CA GLY A 115 6.31 -18.54 -0.61
C GLY A 115 7.41 -18.43 -1.67
N GLY A 116 7.54 -17.25 -2.26
CA GLY A 116 8.53 -17.01 -3.30
C GLY A 116 8.65 -15.55 -3.69
N ALA A 117 9.26 -15.32 -4.85
CA ALA A 117 9.48 -14.00 -5.43
C ALA A 117 9.33 -14.04 -6.94
N VAL A 118 8.88 -12.94 -7.54
CA VAL A 118 8.80 -12.75 -8.99
C VAL A 118 9.37 -11.38 -9.36
N LEU A 119 10.09 -11.30 -10.48
CA LEU A 119 10.66 -10.07 -11.04
C LEU A 119 9.59 -9.22 -11.75
N VAL A 120 8.50 -8.94 -11.04
CA VAL A 120 7.42 -8.05 -11.48
C VAL A 120 7.12 -7.10 -10.32
N PRO A 121 7.19 -5.78 -10.50
CA PRO A 121 6.76 -4.81 -9.49
C PRO A 121 5.29 -5.02 -9.10
N LEU A 122 4.95 -4.85 -7.81
CA LEU A 122 3.61 -5.18 -7.30
C LEU A 122 2.49 -4.38 -8.00
N ASN A 123 2.77 -3.14 -8.38
CA ASN A 123 1.86 -2.27 -9.12
C ASN A 123 1.65 -2.70 -10.58
N GLU A 124 2.49 -3.61 -11.09
CA GLU A 124 2.39 -4.18 -12.44
C GLU A 124 1.75 -5.58 -12.43
N VAL A 125 1.57 -6.21 -11.27
CA VAL A 125 0.88 -7.51 -11.18
C VAL A 125 -0.61 -7.36 -11.54
N ARG A 126 -1.00 -7.95 -12.67
CA ARG A 126 -2.37 -7.91 -13.19
C ARG A 126 -3.17 -9.15 -12.83
N ALA A 127 -2.56 -10.33 -12.97
CA ALA A 127 -3.20 -11.60 -12.68
C ALA A 127 -2.19 -12.64 -12.17
N ILE A 128 -2.73 -13.67 -11.55
CA ILE A 128 -2.02 -14.87 -11.12
C ILE A 128 -2.83 -16.08 -11.56
N SER A 129 -2.16 -17.09 -12.11
CA SER A 129 -2.78 -18.35 -12.53
C SER A 129 -1.97 -19.55 -12.06
N VAL A 130 -2.68 -20.64 -11.81
CA VAL A 130 -2.07 -21.96 -11.63
C VAL A 130 -2.23 -22.71 -12.93
N ARG A 131 -1.11 -23.16 -13.50
CA ARG A 131 -1.08 -24.00 -14.70
C ARG A 131 -0.73 -25.43 -14.32
N GLY A 132 -1.50 -26.38 -14.83
CA GLY A 132 -1.29 -27.81 -14.64
C GLY A 132 -0.49 -28.44 -15.79
N HIS A 133 -0.70 -29.74 -15.99
CA HIS A 133 -0.09 -30.47 -17.09
C HIS A 133 -0.47 -29.87 -18.46
N GLY A 134 0.48 -29.82 -19.40
CA GLY A 134 0.24 -29.30 -20.75
C GLY A 134 -0.11 -27.80 -20.80
N ASP A 135 0.24 -27.05 -19.75
CA ASP A 135 -0.03 -25.61 -19.59
C ASP A 135 -1.52 -25.23 -19.43
N ARG A 136 -2.38 -26.23 -19.15
CA ARG A 136 -3.79 -26.01 -18.85
C ARG A 136 -3.96 -25.08 -17.65
N GLU A 137 -4.74 -24.02 -17.82
CA GLU A 137 -5.11 -23.15 -16.71
C GLU A 137 -6.10 -23.86 -15.77
N LEU A 138 -5.73 -24.03 -14.51
CA LEU A 138 -6.55 -24.66 -13.49
C LEU A 138 -7.42 -23.64 -12.73
N VAL A 139 -6.86 -22.47 -12.48
CA VAL A 139 -7.52 -21.35 -11.80
C VAL A 139 -6.75 -20.06 -12.08
N ARG A 140 -7.46 -18.94 -12.16
CA ARG A 140 -6.88 -17.60 -12.34
C ARG A 140 -7.60 -16.58 -11.44
N ALA A 141 -6.82 -15.74 -10.78
CA ALA A 141 -7.28 -14.57 -10.05
C ALA A 141 -6.65 -13.32 -10.68
N GLY A 142 -7.36 -12.22 -10.77
CA GLY A 142 -6.84 -10.99 -11.34
C GLY A 142 -7.59 -9.76 -10.87
N ARG A 143 -7.02 -8.59 -11.12
CA ARG A 143 -7.72 -7.32 -10.94
C ARG A 143 -8.70 -7.12 -12.11
N ALA A 144 -9.89 -6.62 -11.81
CA ALA A 144 -10.85 -6.15 -12.81
C ALA A 144 -10.24 -5.03 -13.66
#